data_AF-A0A2A5EEE6-F1
#
_entry.id   AF-A0A2A5EEE6-F1
#
_cell.length_a   1.000
_cell.length_b   1.000
_cell.length_c   1.000
_cell.angle_alpha   90.00
_cell.angle_beta   90.00
_cell.angle_gamma   90.00
#
_symmetry.space_group_name_H-M   'P 1'
#
loop_
_entity.id
_entity.type
_entity.pdbx_description
1 polymer ?
#
loop_
_entity_poly.entity_id
_entity_poly.type
_entity_poly.pdbx_seq_one_letter_code
_entity_poly.pdbx_strand_id
1 'polypeptide(L)'
;MDGCTIETNLDMEFHTFEFRMKRFLCLIISTASLIYSFAQSSELANKKMSYGVSPFITIPLLPNHNSSTPSFGGDIFVSYNLKQDYLQSKLGYSFFSIINKNESSIIRSSNLQFSIGYKRQVRFTNEVNFLLSYAPSYYLNVKEKFAGRFSDSFGFPTKDITNEISPKIVQGVYAGLEFQFKEQGSFELGYLHVLNPSNNTNKLIVPSRLMIVYNFNFAKDGNMHEDVFQTRTTLQKLKSDTLYFINRACPDDFTTSQLDSLLRENYSYSAYRILRDDEVAKVSKQPNVVHFAIIGKHYASPGDPESNGIYLLDSKLNSTEYPYPYHTSNPKNGNGLSSCLGGLSNTAFLIGVFNSRLHHKY
;
A
#
# COMPACT_ATOMS: atom_id res chain seq x y z
N MET A 1 70.04 -6.63 -10.69
CA MET A 1 69.07 -7.39 -9.88
C MET A 1 68.32 -6.37 -9.06
N ASP A 2 67.17 -5.92 -9.52
CA ASP A 2 66.25 -5.09 -8.73
C ASP A 2 64.84 -5.36 -9.26
N GLY A 3 64.11 -6.18 -8.51
CA GLY A 3 62.67 -6.37 -8.65
C GLY A 3 62.03 -5.92 -7.35
N CYS A 4 61.25 -4.85 -7.38
CA CYS A 4 60.38 -4.48 -6.26
C CYS A 4 59.20 -3.62 -6.71
N THR A 5 58.05 -3.95 -6.09
CA THR A 5 56.94 -3.07 -5.71
C THR A 5 56.03 -2.49 -6.80
N ILE A 6 55.12 -3.32 -7.35
CA ILE A 6 53.86 -2.83 -7.95
C ILE A 6 52.61 -3.62 -7.48
N GLU A 7 52.75 -4.85 -6.96
CA GLU A 7 51.59 -5.71 -6.64
C GLU A 7 50.83 -5.39 -5.34
N THR A 8 51.34 -4.53 -4.45
CA THR A 8 50.71 -4.31 -3.12
C THR A 8 49.63 -3.22 -3.07
N ASN A 9 49.48 -2.38 -4.10
CA ASN A 9 48.48 -1.29 -4.10
C ASN A 9 47.10 -1.68 -4.66
N LEU A 10 47.04 -2.64 -5.59
CA LEU A 10 45.78 -3.11 -6.19
C LEU A 10 44.92 -3.92 -5.21
N ASP A 11 45.55 -4.75 -4.37
CA ASP A 11 44.85 -5.53 -3.34
C ASP A 11 44.29 -4.65 -2.21
N MET A 12 44.94 -3.53 -1.90
CA MET A 12 44.48 -2.58 -0.90
C MET A 12 43.24 -1.79 -1.35
N GLU A 13 43.18 -1.41 -2.63
CA GLU A 13 42.01 -0.74 -3.22
C GLU A 13 40.83 -1.70 -3.41
N PHE A 14 41.08 -2.95 -3.77
CA PHE A 14 40.03 -3.98 -3.86
C PHE A 14 39.44 -4.31 -2.48
N HIS A 15 40.29 -4.49 -1.46
CA HIS A 15 39.82 -4.71 -0.09
C HIS A 15 39.06 -3.52 0.48
N THR A 16 39.48 -2.28 0.19
CA THR A 16 38.75 -1.09 0.66
C THR A 16 37.42 -0.88 -0.08
N PHE A 17 37.32 -1.24 -1.36
CA PHE A 17 36.06 -1.21 -2.11
C PHE A 17 35.06 -2.26 -1.62
N GLU A 18 35.49 -3.51 -1.46
CA GLU A 18 34.66 -4.60 -0.94
C GLU A 18 34.19 -4.29 0.49
N PHE A 19 35.06 -3.69 1.30
CA PHE A 19 34.76 -3.28 2.67
C PHE A 19 33.79 -2.09 2.74
N ARG A 20 33.89 -1.12 1.81
CA ARG A 20 32.93 0.00 1.70
C ARG A 20 31.57 -0.46 1.19
N MET A 21 31.52 -1.39 0.24
CA MET A 21 30.28 -2.03 -0.23
C MET A 21 29.62 -2.87 0.87
N LYS A 22 30.38 -3.69 1.60
CA LYS A 22 29.89 -4.45 2.75
C LYS A 22 29.35 -3.51 3.84
N ARG A 23 30.04 -2.41 4.14
CA ARG A 23 29.55 -1.39 5.09
C ARG A 23 28.29 -0.69 4.61
N PHE A 24 28.18 -0.35 3.32
CA PHE A 24 26.97 0.27 2.76
C PHE A 24 25.79 -0.71 2.75
N LEU A 25 26.02 -1.97 2.37
CA LEU A 25 25.02 -3.04 2.45
C LEU A 25 24.60 -3.30 3.90
N CYS A 26 25.55 -3.35 4.84
CA CYS A 26 25.26 -3.42 6.27
C CYS A 26 24.51 -2.19 6.75
N LEU A 27 24.79 -1.00 6.21
CA LEU A 27 24.07 0.23 6.57
C LEU A 27 22.64 0.19 6.04
N ILE A 28 22.41 -0.27 4.80
CA ILE A 28 21.06 -0.52 4.24
C ILE A 28 20.32 -1.60 5.03
N ILE A 29 20.96 -2.72 5.34
CA ILE A 29 20.37 -3.80 6.13
C ILE A 29 20.07 -3.29 7.53
N SER A 30 20.99 -2.54 8.15
CA SER A 30 20.80 -1.98 9.49
C SER A 30 19.73 -0.90 9.51
N THR A 31 19.57 -0.07 8.47
CA THR A 31 18.48 0.91 8.38
C THR A 31 17.15 0.23 8.09
N ALA A 32 17.12 -0.78 7.22
CA ALA A 32 15.95 -1.63 7.01
C ALA A 32 15.55 -2.38 8.29
N SER A 33 16.52 -2.91 9.04
CA SER A 33 16.32 -3.58 10.33
C SER A 33 15.93 -2.59 11.43
N LEU A 34 16.51 -1.39 11.49
CA LEU A 34 16.11 -0.32 12.41
C LEU A 34 14.67 0.14 12.12
N ILE A 35 14.30 0.29 10.85
CA ILE A 35 12.92 0.56 10.44
C ILE A 35 11.99 -0.59 10.86
N TYR A 36 12.42 -1.85 10.68
CA TYR A 36 11.66 -3.02 11.12
C TYR A 36 11.51 -3.09 12.64
N SER A 37 12.57 -2.80 13.40
CA SER A 37 12.61 -2.86 14.87
C SER A 37 11.89 -1.68 15.54
N PHE A 38 11.95 -0.47 14.96
CA PHE A 38 11.16 0.68 15.44
C PHE A 38 9.70 0.64 14.96
N ALA A 39 9.37 -0.15 13.94
CA ALA A 39 8.00 -0.43 13.52
C ALA A 39 7.34 -1.56 14.34
N GLN A 40 8.09 -2.28 15.17
CA GLN A 40 7.57 -3.35 16.01
C GLN A 40 7.05 -2.83 17.37
N SER A 41 6.20 -1.81 17.33
CA SER A 41 5.21 -1.64 18.41
C SER A 41 4.00 -2.51 18.04
N SER A 42 3.53 -3.31 18.99
CA SER A 42 2.34 -4.15 18.85
C SER A 42 1.06 -3.33 18.57
N GLU A 43 1.11 -2.01 18.69
CA GLU A 43 0.07 -1.08 18.24
C GLU A 43 0.27 -0.60 16.78
N LEU A 44 1.51 -0.57 16.28
CA LEU A 44 1.86 -0.21 14.90
C LEU A 44 1.68 -1.35 13.89
N ALA A 45 1.66 -2.61 14.35
CA ALA A 45 1.39 -3.78 13.52
C ALA A 45 0.03 -3.73 12.78
N ASN A 46 -0.86 -2.82 13.19
CA ASN A 46 -2.18 -2.59 12.58
C ASN A 46 -2.19 -1.48 11.52
N LYS A 47 -1.06 -0.83 11.19
CA LYS A 47 -0.98 0.17 10.11
C LYS A 47 -0.40 -0.43 8.84
N LYS A 48 -1.19 -0.36 7.77
CA LYS A 48 -0.95 -1.04 6.49
C LYS A 48 0.33 -0.54 5.81
N MET A 49 1.21 -1.50 5.52
CA MET A 49 2.37 -1.35 4.66
C MET A 49 2.01 -1.85 3.26
N SER A 50 2.20 -1.01 2.24
CA SER A 50 2.10 -1.40 0.82
C SER A 50 3.48 -1.74 0.29
N TYR A 51 3.61 -2.81 -0.48
CA TYR A 51 4.89 -3.23 -1.04
C TYR A 51 4.70 -3.88 -2.40
N GLY A 52 5.73 -3.82 -3.23
CA GLY A 52 5.67 -4.44 -4.54
C GLY A 52 6.81 -4.01 -5.45
N VAL A 53 6.53 -4.00 -6.74
CA VAL A 53 7.50 -3.71 -7.80
C VAL A 53 7.03 -2.58 -8.70
N SER A 54 7.98 -1.80 -9.21
CA SER A 54 7.74 -0.62 -10.00
C SER A 54 8.63 -0.60 -11.24
N PRO A 55 8.26 -1.25 -12.35
CA PRO A 55 8.91 -0.98 -13.63
C PRO A 55 8.75 0.50 -14.01
N PHE A 56 9.81 1.06 -14.58
CA PHE A 56 9.81 2.44 -15.01
C PHE A 56 10.58 2.67 -16.30
N ILE A 57 10.20 3.76 -16.97
CA ILE A 57 10.90 4.36 -18.10
C ILE A 57 11.32 5.75 -17.68
N THR A 58 12.55 6.15 -17.99
CA THR A 58 12.97 7.54 -17.78
C THR A 58 13.44 8.19 -19.08
N ILE A 59 13.07 9.44 -19.25
CA ILE A 59 13.44 10.27 -20.39
C ILE A 59 14.47 11.29 -19.90
N PRO A 60 15.75 11.16 -20.31
CA PRO A 60 16.79 12.07 -19.85
C PRO A 60 16.66 13.44 -20.51
N LEU A 61 16.81 14.52 -19.73
CA LEU A 61 16.81 15.90 -20.20
C LEU A 61 18.27 16.37 -20.33
N LEU A 62 18.82 16.23 -21.53
CA LEU A 62 20.18 16.65 -21.83
C LEU A 62 20.21 18.07 -22.45
N PRO A 63 21.24 18.87 -22.16
CA PRO A 63 21.46 20.12 -22.88
C PRO A 63 21.79 19.87 -24.36
N ASN A 64 21.53 20.88 -25.19
CA ASN A 64 21.75 20.86 -26.63
C ASN A 64 23.16 20.30 -26.95
N HIS A 65 23.22 19.40 -27.96
CA HIS A 65 24.39 18.63 -28.46
C HIS A 65 24.48 17.16 -28.04
N ASN A 66 23.88 16.74 -26.92
CA ASN A 66 23.82 15.32 -26.55
C ASN A 66 22.44 14.74 -26.85
N SER A 67 22.40 13.46 -27.22
CA SER A 67 21.15 12.71 -27.32
C SER A 67 21.20 11.48 -26.44
N SER A 68 20.08 11.13 -25.82
CA SER A 68 19.95 9.91 -25.03
C SER A 68 18.78 9.08 -25.52
N THR A 69 18.93 7.77 -25.40
CA THR A 69 17.78 6.86 -25.51
C THR A 69 17.00 6.90 -24.19
N PRO A 70 15.67 6.69 -24.22
CA PRO A 70 14.92 6.37 -23.01
C PRO A 70 15.60 5.21 -22.26
N SER A 71 15.62 5.30 -20.94
CA SER A 71 16.16 4.27 -20.08
C SER A 71 15.08 3.49 -19.38
N PHE A 72 15.38 2.23 -19.07
CA PHE A 72 14.45 1.29 -18.46
C PHE A 72 15.03 0.80 -17.15
N GLY A 73 14.15 0.52 -16.20
CA GLY A 73 14.54 -0.03 -14.92
C GLY A 73 13.36 -0.58 -14.15
N GLY A 74 13.65 -1.04 -12.95
CA GLY A 74 12.65 -1.49 -12.01
C GLY A 74 13.09 -1.24 -10.58
N ASP A 75 12.13 -0.84 -9.75
CA ASP A 75 12.29 -0.73 -8.31
C ASP A 75 11.52 -1.83 -7.58
N ILE A 76 12.00 -2.21 -6.40
CA ILE A 76 11.15 -2.71 -5.33
C ILE A 76 10.77 -1.51 -4.45
N PHE A 77 9.52 -1.46 -4.00
CA PHE A 77 9.04 -0.39 -3.15
C PHE A 77 8.38 -0.91 -1.88
N VAL A 78 8.47 -0.07 -0.85
CA VAL A 78 7.75 -0.19 0.41
C VAL A 78 7.17 1.17 0.73
N SER A 79 5.90 1.22 1.13
CA SER A 79 5.18 2.43 1.50
C SER A 79 4.46 2.20 2.82
N TYR A 80 4.84 2.95 3.84
CA TYR A 80 4.29 2.88 5.18
C TYR A 80 3.26 3.99 5.40
N ASN A 81 2.08 3.65 5.93
CA ASN A 81 1.02 4.62 6.17
C ASN A 81 1.21 5.39 7.50
N LEU A 82 1.25 6.72 7.38
CA LEU A 82 1.28 7.71 8.44
C LEU A 82 -0.04 8.49 8.49
N LYS A 83 -1.13 7.84 8.89
CA LYS A 83 -2.50 8.40 8.97
C LYS A 83 -3.05 8.83 7.59
N GLN A 84 -2.83 10.09 7.21
CA GLN A 84 -3.27 10.66 5.91
C GLN A 84 -2.13 10.74 4.89
N ASP A 85 -0.92 10.38 5.32
CA ASP A 85 0.31 10.49 4.55
C ASP A 85 1.01 9.14 4.47
N TYR A 86 2.04 9.03 3.65
CA TYR A 86 2.81 7.82 3.48
C TYR A 86 4.30 8.16 3.44
N LEU A 87 5.10 7.33 4.10
CA LEU A 87 6.54 7.30 3.92
C LEU A 87 6.87 6.18 2.93
N GLN A 88 7.44 6.52 1.78
CA GLN A 88 7.79 5.56 0.73
C GLN A 88 9.30 5.45 0.60
N SER A 89 9.79 4.22 0.48
CA SER A 89 11.16 3.92 0.09
C SER A 89 11.17 3.03 -1.15
N LYS A 90 12.06 3.31 -2.10
CA LYS A 90 12.30 2.47 -3.28
C LYS A 90 13.77 2.12 -3.38
N LEU A 91 14.05 0.89 -3.81
CA LEU A 91 15.38 0.44 -4.21
C LEU A 91 15.27 -0.19 -5.59
N GLY A 92 16.09 0.24 -6.54
CA GLY A 92 16.01 -0.31 -7.87
C GLY A 92 17.26 -0.18 -8.70
N TYR A 93 17.09 -0.60 -9.94
CA TYR A 93 18.16 -0.75 -10.90
C TYR A 93 17.70 -0.20 -12.25
N SER A 94 18.55 0.58 -12.91
CA SER A 94 18.30 0.99 -14.31
C SER A 94 19.54 0.97 -15.18
N PHE A 95 19.28 0.97 -16.48
CA PHE A 95 20.30 1.07 -17.53
C PHE A 95 19.97 2.27 -18.41
N PHE A 96 20.98 3.05 -18.80
CA PHE A 96 20.82 4.16 -19.75
C PHE A 96 22.00 4.27 -20.70
N SER A 97 21.78 4.97 -21.81
CA SER A 97 22.78 5.22 -22.84
C SER A 97 22.77 6.71 -23.22
N ILE A 98 23.95 7.32 -23.20
CA ILE A 98 24.17 8.69 -23.66
C ILE A 98 25.04 8.63 -24.92
N ILE A 99 24.64 9.39 -25.93
CA ILE A 99 25.39 9.56 -27.17
C ILE A 99 26.01 10.96 -27.11
N ASN A 100 27.34 11.01 -27.00
CA ASN A 100 28.11 12.23 -27.11
C ASN A 100 28.47 12.45 -28.58
N LYS A 101 27.81 13.43 -29.21
CA LYS A 101 28.02 13.72 -30.64
C LYS A 101 29.36 14.38 -30.92
N ASN A 102 29.92 15.13 -29.96
CA ASN A 102 31.18 15.84 -30.15
C ASN A 102 32.37 14.88 -30.13
N GLU A 103 32.34 13.88 -29.25
CA GLU A 103 33.41 12.89 -29.09
C GLU A 103 33.19 11.63 -29.95
N SER A 104 32.08 11.56 -30.69
CA SER A 104 31.67 10.36 -31.42
C SER A 104 31.70 9.12 -30.52
N SER A 105 31.18 9.23 -29.30
CA SER A 105 31.20 8.18 -28.29
C SER A 105 29.79 7.87 -27.77
N ILE A 106 29.57 6.61 -27.41
CA ILE A 106 28.36 6.11 -26.75
C ILE A 106 28.78 5.62 -25.38
N ILE A 107 28.18 6.19 -24.34
CA ILE A 107 28.37 5.79 -22.96
C ILE A 107 27.15 5.01 -22.52
N ARG A 108 27.36 3.75 -22.13
CA ARG A 108 26.34 2.89 -21.51
C ARG A 108 26.65 2.74 -20.05
N SER A 109 25.65 2.87 -19.20
CA SER A 109 25.83 2.80 -17.76
C SER A 109 24.62 2.15 -17.14
N SER A 110 24.85 1.50 -16.00
CA SER A 110 23.79 1.16 -15.08
C SER A 110 23.96 1.88 -13.75
N ASN A 111 22.89 1.91 -12.98
CA ASN A 111 22.90 2.53 -11.67
C ASN A 111 21.92 1.82 -10.73
N LEU A 112 22.34 1.75 -9.46
CA LEU A 112 21.46 1.43 -8.34
C LEU A 112 20.81 2.73 -7.87
N GLN A 113 19.49 2.72 -7.75
CA GLN A 113 18.71 3.85 -7.28
C GLN A 113 18.18 3.54 -5.90
N PHE A 114 18.33 4.48 -4.98
CA PHE A 114 17.62 4.45 -3.72
C PHE A 114 16.80 5.72 -3.64
N SER A 115 15.55 5.61 -3.18
CA SER A 115 14.77 6.80 -2.84
C SER A 115 14.07 6.61 -1.51
N ILE A 116 13.97 7.70 -0.77
CA ILE A 116 13.13 7.81 0.42
C ILE A 116 12.36 9.12 0.34
N GLY A 117 11.06 9.06 0.52
CA GLY A 117 10.20 10.20 0.29
C GLY A 117 8.88 10.13 0.98
N TYR A 118 8.24 11.28 0.96
CA TYR A 118 6.93 11.50 1.53
C TYR A 118 5.91 11.54 0.40
N LYS A 119 4.80 10.85 0.60
CA LYS A 119 3.67 10.77 -0.31
C LYS A 119 2.42 11.24 0.43
N ARG A 120 1.68 12.15 -0.18
CA ARG A 120 0.50 12.76 0.43
C ARG A 120 -0.66 12.82 -0.55
N GLN A 121 -1.84 12.49 -0.06
CA GLN A 121 -3.07 12.59 -0.85
C GLN A 121 -3.41 14.04 -1.13
N VAL A 122 -3.77 14.35 -2.38
CA VAL A 122 -4.19 15.69 -2.78
C VAL A 122 -5.60 15.93 -2.25
N ARG A 123 -5.83 17.03 -1.52
CA ARG A 123 -7.07 17.29 -0.77
C ARG A 123 -8.38 17.22 -1.57
N PHE A 124 -8.31 17.33 -2.90
CA PHE A 124 -9.50 17.40 -3.76
C PHE A 124 -9.85 16.07 -4.43
N THR A 125 -8.97 15.05 -4.36
CA THR A 125 -9.24 13.73 -4.96
C THR A 125 -8.63 12.63 -4.11
N ASN A 126 -9.36 11.52 -3.93
CA ASN A 126 -8.83 10.38 -3.20
C ASN A 126 -7.87 9.52 -4.03
N GLU A 127 -7.80 9.76 -5.33
CA GLU A 127 -7.12 8.92 -6.31
C GLU A 127 -5.73 9.45 -6.70
N VAL A 128 -5.38 10.67 -6.29
CA VAL A 128 -4.11 11.31 -6.66
C VAL A 128 -3.28 11.59 -5.42
N ASN A 129 -2.04 11.11 -5.42
CA ASN A 129 -1.04 11.43 -4.41
C ASN A 129 0.08 12.26 -5.01
N PHE A 130 0.52 13.28 -4.28
CA PHE A 130 1.78 13.97 -4.54
C PHE A 130 2.93 13.23 -3.87
N LEU A 131 4.07 13.12 -4.55
CA LEU A 131 5.29 12.47 -4.04
C LEU A 131 6.44 13.46 -4.08
N LEU A 132 7.22 13.46 -3.00
CA LEU A 132 8.49 14.17 -2.91
C LEU A 132 9.52 13.25 -2.24
N SER A 133 10.61 12.94 -2.93
CA SER A 133 11.63 12.03 -2.40
C SER A 133 13.04 12.54 -2.64
N TYR A 134 13.94 12.16 -1.73
CA TYR A 134 15.37 12.22 -1.95
C TYR A 134 15.81 10.91 -2.59
N ALA A 135 16.51 11.00 -3.72
CA ALA A 135 16.75 9.88 -4.63
C ALA A 135 18.22 9.79 -5.08
N PRO A 136 19.16 9.39 -4.20
CA PRO A 136 20.54 9.11 -4.58
C PRO A 136 20.65 7.94 -5.56
N SER A 137 21.58 8.04 -6.50
CA SER A 137 21.92 6.99 -7.47
C SER A 137 23.41 6.68 -7.44
N TYR A 138 23.75 5.40 -7.39
CA TYR A 138 25.12 4.90 -7.49
C TYR A 138 25.38 4.31 -8.88
N TYR A 139 26.34 4.86 -9.61
CA TYR A 139 26.65 4.47 -10.98
C TYR A 139 27.70 3.35 -11.01
N LEU A 140 27.43 2.32 -11.79
CA LEU A 140 28.28 1.16 -11.97
C LEU A 140 28.29 0.71 -13.44
N ASN A 141 29.31 -0.07 -13.80
CA ASN A 141 29.42 -0.71 -15.11
C ASN A 141 29.29 0.30 -16.27
N VAL A 142 30.06 1.38 -16.18
CA VAL A 142 30.04 2.46 -17.17
C VAL A 142 31.04 2.18 -18.26
N LYS A 143 30.53 2.00 -19.47
CA LYS A 143 31.28 1.58 -20.64
C LYS A 143 31.21 2.63 -21.72
N GLU A 144 32.36 2.96 -22.27
CA GLU A 144 32.52 3.88 -23.39
C GLU A 144 32.80 3.07 -24.67
N LYS A 145 32.01 3.29 -25.71
CA LYS A 145 32.19 2.72 -27.05
C LYS A 145 32.36 3.85 -28.06
N PHE A 146 33.34 3.73 -28.95
CA PHE A 146 33.48 4.63 -30.09
C PHE A 146 32.34 4.40 -31.10
N ALA A 147 31.74 5.48 -31.58
CA ALA A 147 30.59 5.52 -32.48
C ALA A 147 30.83 6.40 -33.73
N GLY A 148 32.09 6.68 -34.06
CA GLY A 148 32.44 7.42 -35.28
C GLY A 148 32.28 6.59 -36.56
N ARG A 149 32.58 7.22 -37.71
CA ARG A 149 32.42 6.70 -39.08
C ARG A 149 33.09 5.33 -39.35
N PHE A 150 34.04 4.92 -38.50
CA PHE A 150 34.80 3.68 -38.62
C PHE A 150 34.54 2.68 -37.47
N SER A 151 33.53 2.94 -36.63
CA SER A 151 33.23 2.14 -35.44
C SER A 151 32.97 0.66 -35.73
N ASP A 152 32.31 0.36 -36.85
CA ASP A 152 31.99 -1.03 -37.24
C ASP A 152 33.11 -1.72 -38.04
N SER A 153 34.05 -0.95 -38.60
CA SER A 153 35.11 -1.48 -39.48
C SER A 153 36.42 -1.80 -38.76
N PHE A 154 36.73 -1.09 -37.66
CA PHE A 154 38.03 -1.22 -36.96
C PHE A 154 37.94 -1.90 -35.60
N GLY A 155 36.75 -2.30 -35.14
CA GLY A 155 36.60 -3.09 -33.91
C GLY A 155 37.15 -2.40 -32.66
N PHE A 156 37.00 -1.07 -32.54
CA PHE A 156 37.47 -0.32 -31.37
C PHE A 156 36.93 -0.94 -30.07
N PRO A 157 37.81 -1.33 -29.13
CA PRO A 157 37.39 -2.03 -27.92
C PRO A 157 36.51 -1.12 -27.05
N THR A 158 35.49 -1.73 -26.42
CA THR A 158 34.69 -1.03 -25.42
C THR A 158 35.55 -0.85 -24.16
N LYS A 159 35.70 0.40 -23.72
CA LYS A 159 36.50 0.75 -22.55
C LYS A 159 35.61 0.80 -21.31
N ASP A 160 36.00 0.11 -20.24
CA ASP A 160 35.38 0.32 -18.92
C ASP A 160 35.96 1.60 -18.31
N ILE A 161 35.09 2.57 -18.06
CA ILE A 161 35.42 3.88 -17.49
C ILE A 161 34.77 4.08 -16.12
N THR A 162 34.27 3.02 -15.49
CA THR A 162 33.58 3.09 -14.18
C THR A 162 34.43 3.77 -13.11
N ASN A 163 35.75 3.55 -13.12
CA ASN A 163 36.68 4.16 -12.17
C ASN A 163 37.11 5.58 -12.56
N GLU A 164 36.84 6.01 -13.79
CA GLU A 164 37.12 7.37 -14.28
C GLU A 164 35.99 8.36 -13.93
N ILE A 165 34.90 7.89 -13.30
CA ILE A 165 33.73 8.70 -12.97
C ILE A 165 33.76 9.12 -11.51
N SER A 166 33.73 10.43 -11.27
CA SER A 166 33.69 11.03 -9.94
C SER A 166 32.75 12.23 -9.91
N PRO A 167 31.71 12.27 -9.06
CA PRO A 167 31.36 11.29 -8.04
C PRO A 167 30.60 10.07 -8.60
N LYS A 168 30.85 8.88 -8.02
CA LYS A 168 30.05 7.66 -8.33
C LYS A 168 28.62 7.73 -7.77
N ILE A 169 28.39 8.58 -6.76
CA ILE A 169 27.09 8.84 -6.15
C ILE A 169 26.58 10.19 -6.64
N VAL A 170 25.43 10.17 -7.29
CA VAL A 170 24.70 11.35 -7.74
C VAL A 170 23.49 11.54 -6.86
N GLN A 171 23.37 12.73 -6.28
CA GLN A 171 22.26 13.14 -5.44
C GLN A 171 21.13 13.68 -6.32
N GLY A 172 19.90 13.34 -5.96
CA GLY A 172 18.73 13.81 -6.67
C GLY A 172 17.54 14.03 -5.76
N VAL A 173 16.62 14.88 -6.23
CA VAL A 173 15.32 15.09 -5.62
C VAL A 173 14.27 14.79 -6.67
N TYR A 174 13.30 13.98 -6.31
CA TYR A 174 12.21 13.57 -7.18
C TYR A 174 10.91 14.18 -6.68
N ALA A 175 10.13 14.71 -7.61
CA ALA A 175 8.77 15.18 -7.36
C ALA A 175 7.83 14.61 -8.43
N GLY A 176 6.66 14.13 -8.02
CA GLY A 176 5.74 13.48 -8.94
C GLY A 176 4.30 13.37 -8.44
N LEU A 177 3.45 12.86 -9.31
CA LEU A 177 2.05 12.54 -9.05
C LEU A 177 1.83 11.05 -9.28
N GLU A 178 1.19 10.38 -8.32
CA GLU A 178 0.73 8.99 -8.40
C GLU A 178 -0.79 8.99 -8.54
N PHE A 179 -1.28 8.30 -9.57
CA PHE A 179 -2.68 8.07 -9.86
C PHE A 179 -3.00 6.61 -9.51
N GLN A 180 -3.88 6.40 -8.55
CA GLN A 180 -4.28 5.06 -8.11
C GLN A 180 -5.34 4.48 -9.05
N PHE A 181 -5.11 3.25 -9.53
CA PHE A 181 -6.03 2.53 -10.40
C PHE A 181 -6.35 1.16 -9.79
N LYS A 182 -7.59 0.95 -9.34
CA LYS A 182 -8.02 -0.26 -8.61
C LYS A 182 -7.21 -0.47 -7.31
N GLU A 183 -7.51 -1.52 -6.55
CA GLU A 183 -6.86 -1.76 -5.24
C GLU A 183 -5.37 -2.14 -5.35
N GLN A 184 -4.87 -2.55 -6.53
CA GLN A 184 -3.57 -3.23 -6.68
C GLN A 184 -2.57 -2.51 -7.61
N GLY A 185 -2.93 -1.38 -8.22
CA GLY A 185 -2.07 -0.69 -9.17
C GLY A 185 -2.04 0.82 -8.99
N SER A 186 -0.92 1.45 -9.31
CA SER A 186 -0.85 2.89 -9.49
C SER A 186 0.09 3.27 -10.63
N PHE A 187 -0.18 4.40 -11.26
CA PHE A 187 0.67 4.99 -12.28
C PHE A 187 1.28 6.27 -11.74
N GLU A 188 2.56 6.49 -11.98
CA GLU A 188 3.27 7.63 -11.44
C GLU A 188 4.02 8.35 -12.55
N LEU A 189 3.89 9.67 -12.55
CA LEU A 189 4.58 10.58 -13.46
C LEU A 189 5.32 11.61 -12.62
N GLY A 190 6.62 11.75 -12.84
CA GLY A 190 7.42 12.70 -12.07
C GLY A 190 8.71 13.12 -12.74
N TYR A 191 9.43 13.97 -12.03
CA TYR A 191 10.67 14.58 -12.45
C TYR A 191 11.73 14.37 -11.37
N LEU A 192 12.85 13.78 -11.75
CA LEU A 192 14.05 13.67 -10.92
C LEU A 192 15.03 14.75 -11.33
N HIS A 193 15.27 15.69 -10.42
CA HIS A 193 16.29 16.72 -10.53
C HIS A 193 17.61 16.24 -9.93
N VAL A 194 18.70 16.39 -10.68
CA VAL A 194 20.06 16.06 -10.24
C VAL A 194 20.68 17.28 -9.55
N LEU A 195 21.09 17.12 -8.29
CA LEU A 195 21.60 18.22 -7.45
C LEU A 195 23.11 18.47 -7.63
N ASN A 196 23.88 17.43 -7.92
CA ASN A 196 25.32 17.51 -8.15
C ASN A 196 25.65 17.06 -9.58
N PRO A 197 25.29 17.87 -10.61
CA PRO A 197 25.65 17.53 -11.97
C PRO A 197 27.18 17.38 -12.06
N SER A 198 27.59 16.25 -12.61
CA SER A 198 28.99 15.93 -12.93
C SER A 198 29.66 17.13 -13.61
N ASN A 199 30.78 17.64 -13.07
CA ASN A 199 31.47 18.81 -13.63
C ASN A 199 31.94 18.53 -15.07
N ASN A 200 32.12 19.59 -15.87
CA ASN A 200 32.49 19.55 -17.30
C ASN A 200 33.77 18.74 -17.65
N THR A 201 34.58 18.34 -16.66
CA THR A 201 35.76 17.47 -16.85
C THR A 201 35.44 15.97 -16.77
N ASN A 202 34.21 15.61 -16.41
CA ASN A 202 33.79 14.22 -16.25
C ASN A 202 33.21 13.67 -17.54
N LYS A 203 33.69 12.49 -17.95
CA LYS A 203 33.20 11.77 -19.14
C LYS A 203 31.71 11.44 -19.12
N LEU A 204 31.11 11.32 -17.93
CA LEU A 204 29.68 11.04 -17.78
C LEU A 204 28.96 12.26 -17.19
N ILE A 205 28.08 12.87 -18.00
CA ILE A 205 27.11 13.86 -17.54
C ILE A 205 25.82 13.12 -17.18
N VAL A 206 25.38 13.21 -15.92
CA VAL A 206 24.12 12.61 -15.48
C VAL A 206 23.01 13.65 -15.56
N PRO A 207 22.04 13.50 -16.48
CA PRO A 207 20.96 14.46 -16.64
C PRO A 207 19.85 14.27 -15.61
N SER A 208 19.14 15.38 -15.35
CA SER A 208 17.79 15.31 -14.78
C SER A 208 16.86 14.58 -15.74
N ARG A 209 15.79 13.95 -15.24
CA ARG A 209 14.97 13.05 -16.07
C ARG A 209 13.49 13.10 -15.70
N LEU A 210 12.64 12.92 -16.69
CA LEU A 210 11.23 12.59 -16.47
C LEU A 210 11.12 11.09 -16.23
N MET A 211 10.26 10.67 -15.31
CA MET A 211 10.04 9.27 -14.97
C MET A 211 8.56 8.93 -15.14
N ILE A 212 8.32 7.81 -15.81
CA ILE A 212 7.01 7.18 -15.94
C ILE A 212 7.14 5.82 -15.26
N VAL A 213 6.34 5.60 -14.24
CA VAL A 213 6.43 4.45 -13.35
C VAL A 213 5.07 3.78 -13.25
N TYR A 214 5.05 2.45 -13.27
CA TYR A 214 3.84 1.69 -12.96
C TYR A 214 4.11 0.85 -11.72
N ASN A 215 3.34 1.04 -10.65
CA ASN A 215 3.50 0.33 -9.38
C ASN A 215 2.51 -0.84 -9.31
N PHE A 216 3.03 -2.05 -9.21
CA PHE A 216 2.25 -3.24 -8.86
C PHE A 216 2.30 -3.44 -7.35
N ASN A 217 1.17 -3.27 -6.67
CA ASN A 217 1.07 -3.47 -5.23
C ASN A 217 0.65 -4.92 -4.93
N PHE A 218 1.48 -5.63 -4.16
CA PHE A 218 1.18 -6.98 -3.72
C PHE A 218 0.42 -7.03 -2.40
N ALA A 219 0.33 -5.90 -1.69
CA ALA A 219 -0.50 -5.79 -0.50
C ALA A 219 -1.98 -5.75 -0.88
N LYS A 220 -2.63 -6.93 -0.89
CA LYS A 220 -4.06 -7.09 -1.27
C LYS A 220 -5.03 -6.29 -0.40
N ASP A 221 -4.65 -5.97 0.84
CA ASP A 221 -5.50 -5.25 1.79
C ASP A 221 -5.03 -3.81 2.07
N GLY A 222 -3.93 -3.36 1.44
CA GLY A 222 -3.18 -2.15 1.80
C GLY A 222 -3.92 -0.81 1.63
N ASN A 223 -4.93 -0.77 0.74
CA ASN A 223 -5.62 0.47 0.36
C ASN A 223 -7.07 0.59 0.90
N MET A 224 -7.54 -0.31 1.76
CA MET A 224 -8.91 -0.19 2.30
C MET A 224 -8.98 0.81 3.47
N HIS A 225 -10.02 1.67 3.46
CA HIS A 225 -10.36 2.62 4.51
C HIS A 225 -10.38 1.95 5.89
N GLU A 226 -10.01 2.69 6.95
CA GLU A 226 -9.88 2.14 8.30
C GLU A 226 -11.19 1.50 8.79
N ASP A 227 -12.31 2.17 8.60
CA ASP A 227 -13.64 1.67 8.99
C ASP A 227 -13.99 0.35 8.29
N VAL A 228 -13.65 0.23 7.01
CA VAL A 228 -13.85 -0.99 6.21
C VAL A 228 -13.03 -2.14 6.75
N PHE A 229 -11.78 -1.88 7.12
CA PHE A 229 -10.92 -2.88 7.71
C PHE A 229 -11.42 -3.34 9.07
N GLN A 230 -11.76 -2.39 9.97
CA GLN A 230 -12.29 -2.71 11.28
C GLN A 230 -13.55 -3.57 11.17
N THR A 231 -14.50 -3.22 10.31
CA THR A 231 -15.70 -4.01 10.04
C THR A 231 -15.38 -5.42 9.53
N ARG A 232 -14.43 -5.58 8.59
CA ARG A 232 -14.03 -6.93 8.14
C ARG A 232 -13.46 -7.75 9.28
N THR A 233 -12.57 -7.17 10.07
CA THR A 233 -11.90 -7.86 11.17
C THR A 233 -12.88 -8.26 12.27
N THR A 234 -13.82 -7.39 12.65
CA THR A 234 -14.84 -7.69 13.66
C THR A 234 -15.85 -8.72 13.16
N LEU A 235 -16.31 -8.62 11.92
CA LEU A 235 -17.20 -9.62 11.31
C LEU A 235 -16.51 -10.99 11.18
N GLN A 236 -15.22 -11.02 10.82
CA GLN A 236 -14.43 -12.26 10.83
C GLN A 236 -14.33 -12.87 12.23
N LYS A 237 -14.11 -12.06 13.27
CA LYS A 237 -14.14 -12.53 14.66
C LYS A 237 -15.52 -13.07 15.03
N LEU A 238 -16.59 -12.38 14.63
CA LEU A 238 -17.97 -12.80 14.88
C LEU A 238 -18.28 -14.17 14.26
N LYS A 239 -17.74 -14.48 13.07
CA LYS A 239 -17.92 -15.78 12.42
C LYS A 239 -17.47 -16.97 13.29
N SER A 240 -16.48 -16.75 14.15
CA SER A 240 -15.99 -17.74 15.13
C SER A 240 -16.59 -17.59 16.53
N ASP A 241 -17.52 -16.65 16.72
CA ASP A 241 -18.11 -16.31 18.02
C ASP A 241 -19.65 -16.45 17.99
N THR A 242 -20.32 -15.91 19.01
CA THR A 242 -21.76 -15.91 19.18
C THR A 242 -22.35 -14.52 18.93
N LEU A 243 -23.34 -14.43 18.05
CA LEU A 243 -24.19 -13.26 17.92
C LEU A 243 -25.34 -13.31 18.93
N TYR A 244 -25.44 -12.29 19.78
CA TYR A 244 -26.45 -12.23 20.82
C TYR A 244 -27.67 -11.43 20.34
N PHE A 245 -28.81 -12.12 20.18
CA PHE A 245 -30.07 -11.52 19.75
C PHE A 245 -30.89 -11.00 20.93
N ILE A 246 -31.34 -9.76 20.86
CA ILE A 246 -32.24 -9.11 21.81
C ILE A 246 -33.60 -8.96 21.14
N ASN A 247 -34.62 -9.61 21.70
CA ASN A 247 -35.97 -9.58 21.13
C ASN A 247 -36.72 -8.31 21.59
N ARG A 248 -37.02 -7.43 20.64
CA ARG A 248 -37.84 -6.22 20.79
C ARG A 248 -39.02 -6.20 19.81
N ALA A 249 -39.44 -7.38 19.34
CA ALA A 249 -40.58 -7.52 18.45
C ALA A 249 -41.90 -7.31 19.20
N CYS A 250 -42.99 -7.09 18.45
CA CYS A 250 -44.31 -7.01 19.06
C CYS A 250 -44.73 -8.37 19.65
N PRO A 251 -45.52 -8.39 20.74
CA PRO A 251 -46.00 -9.64 21.35
C PRO A 251 -46.72 -10.57 20.36
N ASP A 252 -47.39 -9.99 19.36
CA ASP A 252 -48.17 -10.72 18.36
C ASP A 252 -47.34 -11.22 17.17
N ASP A 253 -46.07 -10.82 17.04
CA ASP A 253 -45.23 -11.25 15.91
C ASP A 253 -44.79 -12.72 16.07
N PHE A 254 -44.28 -13.08 17.26
CA PHE A 254 -43.81 -14.42 17.60
C PHE A 254 -43.44 -14.55 19.08
N THR A 255 -43.48 -15.78 19.58
CA THR A 255 -42.90 -16.13 20.88
C THR A 255 -41.38 -16.29 20.81
N THR A 256 -40.70 -16.31 21.96
CA THR A 256 -39.25 -16.54 22.01
C THR A 256 -38.86 -17.91 21.45
N SER A 257 -39.68 -18.94 21.65
CA SER A 257 -39.41 -20.28 21.09
C SER A 257 -39.54 -20.30 19.58
N GLN A 258 -40.52 -19.57 19.03
CA GLN A 258 -40.67 -19.41 17.58
C GLN A 258 -39.49 -18.61 16.98
N LEU A 259 -39.02 -17.56 17.66
CA LEU A 259 -37.80 -16.86 17.24
C LEU A 259 -36.58 -17.77 17.21
N ASP A 260 -36.41 -18.64 18.21
CA ASP A 260 -35.30 -19.61 18.23
C ASP A 260 -35.38 -20.58 17.05
N SER A 261 -36.57 -21.10 16.73
CA SER A 261 -36.78 -21.93 15.54
C SER A 261 -36.41 -21.19 14.26
N LEU A 262 -36.85 -19.93 14.12
CA LEU A 262 -36.57 -19.11 12.93
C LEU A 262 -35.07 -18.83 12.77
N LEU A 263 -34.36 -18.49 13.85
CA LEU A 263 -32.91 -18.27 13.82
C LEU A 263 -32.16 -19.56 13.47
N ARG A 264 -32.56 -20.70 14.03
CA ARG A 264 -31.95 -22.00 13.73
C ARG A 264 -32.02 -22.35 12.25
N GLU A 265 -33.12 -22.02 11.59
CA GLU A 265 -33.34 -22.35 10.18
C GLU A 265 -32.73 -21.33 9.22
N ASN A 266 -32.70 -20.04 9.58
CA ASN A 266 -32.41 -18.95 8.64
C ASN A 266 -31.10 -18.20 8.93
N TYR A 267 -30.44 -18.44 10.06
CA TYR A 267 -29.18 -17.81 10.45
C TYR A 267 -28.05 -18.83 10.54
N SER A 268 -26.97 -18.59 9.78
CA SER A 268 -25.82 -19.50 9.66
C SER A 268 -24.46 -18.81 9.73
N TYR A 269 -24.43 -17.49 9.89
CA TYR A 269 -23.20 -16.71 9.85
C TYR A 269 -22.25 -17.04 11.01
N SER A 270 -22.80 -17.21 12.22
CA SER A 270 -22.05 -17.57 13.44
C SER A 270 -22.93 -18.40 14.39
N ALA A 271 -22.42 -18.79 15.56
CA ALA A 271 -23.31 -19.25 16.63
C ALA A 271 -24.25 -18.09 17.03
N TYR A 272 -25.42 -18.42 17.59
CA TYR A 272 -26.35 -17.40 18.08
C TYR A 272 -26.90 -17.76 19.46
N ARG A 273 -27.31 -16.74 20.20
CA ARG A 273 -28.04 -16.89 21.46
C ARG A 273 -29.05 -15.77 21.63
N ILE A 274 -30.28 -16.10 21.99
CA ILE A 274 -31.29 -15.11 22.36
C ILE A 274 -31.07 -14.73 23.83
N LEU A 275 -30.98 -13.43 24.10
CA LEU A 275 -30.85 -12.87 25.44
C LEU A 275 -32.19 -12.39 25.96
N ARG A 276 -32.38 -12.58 27.26
CA ARG A 276 -33.43 -11.91 28.02
C ARG A 276 -32.94 -10.53 28.43
N ASP A 277 -33.84 -9.58 28.61
CA ASP A 277 -33.50 -8.19 28.93
C ASP A 277 -32.67 -8.05 30.22
N ASP A 278 -32.88 -8.92 31.21
CA ASP A 278 -32.12 -8.96 32.47
C ASP A 278 -30.70 -9.52 32.30
N GLU A 279 -30.41 -10.20 31.19
CA GLU A 279 -29.10 -10.76 30.87
C GLU A 279 -28.21 -9.79 30.09
N VAL A 280 -28.81 -8.84 29.35
CA VAL A 280 -28.09 -7.95 28.43
C VAL A 280 -26.96 -7.21 29.14
N ALA A 281 -27.23 -6.61 30.30
CA ALA A 281 -26.24 -5.84 31.06
C ALA A 281 -25.11 -6.70 31.66
N LYS A 282 -25.34 -8.00 31.84
CA LYS A 282 -24.33 -8.95 32.35
C LYS A 282 -23.45 -9.44 31.20
N VAL A 283 -24.06 -9.76 30.06
CA VAL A 283 -23.34 -10.23 28.86
C VAL A 283 -22.50 -9.12 28.26
N SER A 284 -22.98 -7.88 28.20
CA SER A 284 -22.22 -6.74 27.66
C SER A 284 -20.93 -6.40 28.39
N LYS A 285 -20.76 -6.89 29.63
CA LYS A 285 -19.53 -6.71 30.41
C LYS A 285 -18.50 -7.82 30.19
N GLN A 286 -18.84 -8.86 29.42
CA GLN A 286 -17.92 -9.96 29.15
C GLN A 286 -16.88 -9.55 28.10
N PRO A 287 -15.60 -9.92 28.29
CA PRO A 287 -14.51 -9.44 27.44
C PRO A 287 -14.54 -9.97 26.00
N ASN A 288 -15.27 -11.07 25.75
CA ASN A 288 -15.26 -11.74 24.44
C ASN A 288 -16.44 -11.34 23.56
N VAL A 289 -17.36 -10.49 24.02
CA VAL A 289 -18.53 -10.15 23.21
C VAL A 289 -18.13 -9.23 22.06
N VAL A 290 -18.40 -9.66 20.84
CA VAL A 290 -18.07 -8.90 19.61
C VAL A 290 -19.25 -8.03 19.17
N HIS A 291 -20.44 -8.61 19.02
CA HIS A 291 -21.64 -7.93 18.52
C HIS A 291 -22.93 -8.39 19.21
N PHE A 292 -23.92 -7.50 19.23
CA PHE A 292 -25.32 -7.83 19.52
C PHE A 292 -26.17 -7.59 18.27
N ALA A 293 -27.37 -8.17 18.24
CA ALA A 293 -28.39 -7.82 17.26
C ALA A 293 -29.73 -7.58 17.95
N ILE A 294 -30.40 -6.48 17.64
CA ILE A 294 -31.80 -6.27 18.03
C ILE A 294 -32.68 -6.76 16.90
N ILE A 295 -33.70 -7.56 17.20
CA ILE A 295 -34.78 -7.90 16.27
C ILE A 295 -36.09 -7.29 16.76
N GLY A 296 -36.74 -6.49 15.92
CA GLY A 296 -37.93 -5.72 16.27
C GLY A 296 -37.68 -4.22 16.23
N LYS A 297 -38.21 -3.48 17.20
CA LYS A 297 -38.12 -2.01 17.23
C LYS A 297 -36.75 -1.51 17.68
N HIS A 298 -36.14 -0.62 16.90
CA HIS A 298 -34.93 0.10 17.28
C HIS A 298 -34.68 1.38 16.44
N TYR A 299 -33.73 2.19 16.88
CA TYR A 299 -33.23 3.37 16.16
C TYR A 299 -32.02 3.00 15.31
N ALA A 300 -32.05 3.31 14.02
CA ALA A 300 -30.90 3.06 13.14
C ALA A 300 -29.72 3.99 13.45
N SER A 301 -29.99 5.21 13.93
CA SER A 301 -29.02 6.21 14.39
C SER A 301 -29.70 7.16 15.39
N PRO A 302 -28.96 7.90 16.25
CA PRO A 302 -29.56 8.81 17.24
C PRO A 302 -30.51 9.89 16.67
N GLY A 303 -30.46 10.17 15.37
CA GLY A 303 -31.35 11.12 14.69
C GLY A 303 -32.53 10.48 13.94
N ASP A 304 -32.57 9.16 13.80
CA ASP A 304 -33.58 8.47 13.02
C ASP A 304 -34.80 8.11 13.88
N PRO A 305 -36.02 8.08 13.31
CA PRO A 305 -37.18 7.55 14.02
C PRO A 305 -37.04 6.05 14.26
N GLU A 306 -37.71 5.56 15.31
CA GLU A 306 -37.78 4.13 15.60
C GLU A 306 -38.41 3.38 14.41
N SER A 307 -37.77 2.28 14.00
CA SER A 307 -38.23 1.43 12.91
C SER A 307 -38.15 -0.04 13.31
N ASN A 308 -38.76 -0.90 12.49
CA ASN A 308 -38.75 -2.35 12.70
C ASN A 308 -37.77 -3.03 11.76
N GLY A 309 -36.90 -3.86 12.32
CA GLY A 309 -35.89 -4.55 11.55
C GLY A 309 -34.97 -5.43 12.40
N ILE A 310 -33.84 -5.79 11.80
CA ILE A 310 -32.68 -6.34 12.51
C ILE A 310 -31.55 -5.31 12.48
N TYR A 311 -31.06 -4.93 13.65
CA TYR A 311 -30.04 -3.91 13.86
C TYR A 311 -28.81 -4.55 14.50
N LEU A 312 -27.65 -4.38 13.87
CA LEU A 312 -26.39 -4.86 14.41
C LEU A 312 -25.82 -3.79 15.35
N LEU A 313 -25.37 -4.22 16.54
CA LEU A 313 -24.76 -3.37 17.55
C LEU A 313 -23.33 -3.83 17.84
N ASP A 314 -22.48 -2.89 18.25
CA ASP A 314 -21.15 -3.19 18.76
C ASP A 314 -21.20 -3.83 20.17
N SER A 315 -20.03 -4.19 20.71
CA SER A 315 -19.90 -4.77 22.06
C SER A 315 -20.38 -3.84 23.20
N LYS A 316 -20.59 -2.55 22.91
CA LYS A 316 -21.07 -1.52 23.84
C LYS A 316 -22.57 -1.22 23.66
N LEU A 317 -23.28 -1.99 22.83
CA LEU A 317 -24.70 -1.80 22.49
C LEU A 317 -24.99 -0.54 21.67
N ASN A 318 -23.99 0.05 21.01
CA ASN A 318 -24.22 1.14 20.07
C ASN A 318 -24.50 0.59 18.68
N SER A 319 -25.41 1.23 17.93
CA SER A 319 -25.70 0.88 16.54
C SER A 319 -24.43 0.95 15.68
N THR A 320 -24.18 -0.13 14.93
CA THR A 320 -23.06 -0.13 13.98
C THR A 320 -23.41 0.72 12.76
N GLU A 321 -22.54 1.65 12.38
CA GLU A 321 -22.72 2.51 11.21
C GLU A 321 -21.99 1.98 9.97
N TYR A 322 -22.00 2.74 8.86
CA TYR A 322 -21.22 2.38 7.67
C TYR A 322 -19.78 2.01 8.07
N PRO A 323 -19.22 0.88 7.58
CA PRO A 323 -19.69 0.04 6.47
C PRO A 323 -20.45 -1.24 6.87
N TYR A 324 -20.88 -1.39 8.12
CA TYR A 324 -21.75 -2.50 8.52
C TYR A 324 -23.10 -2.46 7.77
N PRO A 325 -23.85 -3.58 7.70
CA PRO A 325 -25.23 -3.54 7.25
C PRO A 325 -26.10 -2.72 8.24
N TYR A 326 -26.17 -1.40 8.00
CA TYR A 326 -26.81 -0.36 8.83
C TYR A 326 -28.07 -0.80 9.57
N HIS A 327 -29.03 -1.36 8.84
CA HIS A 327 -30.14 -2.13 9.40
C HIS A 327 -30.75 -2.98 8.27
N THR A 328 -31.37 -4.09 8.62
CA THR A 328 -32.19 -4.85 7.68
C THR A 328 -33.65 -4.59 8.03
N SER A 329 -34.30 -3.75 7.24
CA SER A 329 -35.72 -3.41 7.38
C SER A 329 -36.59 -4.33 6.53
N ASN A 330 -37.82 -4.58 7.00
CA ASN A 330 -38.81 -5.29 6.20
C ASN A 330 -39.31 -4.38 5.07
N PRO A 331 -39.14 -4.74 3.78
CA PRO A 331 -39.58 -3.90 2.65
C PRO A 331 -41.10 -3.66 2.65
N LYS A 332 -41.91 -4.53 3.26
CA LYS A 332 -43.36 -4.32 3.41
C LYS A 332 -43.72 -3.20 4.41
N ASN A 333 -42.76 -2.76 5.24
CA ASN A 333 -42.93 -1.65 6.16
C ASN A 333 -42.41 -0.32 5.59
N GLY A 334 -42.03 -0.26 4.29
CA GLY A 334 -41.57 0.96 3.62
C GLY A 334 -42.58 2.12 3.60
N ASN A 335 -43.84 1.86 3.93
CA ASN A 335 -44.92 2.86 4.03
C ASN A 335 -45.12 3.43 5.44
N GLY A 336 -44.29 3.10 6.43
CA GLY A 336 -44.29 3.74 7.75
C GLY A 336 -45.51 3.47 8.66
N LEU A 337 -46.43 2.59 8.26
CA LEU A 337 -47.73 2.40 8.95
C LEU A 337 -47.81 1.15 9.83
N SER A 338 -46.80 0.28 9.82
CA SER A 338 -46.79 -0.97 10.60
C SER A 338 -45.71 -0.91 11.68
N SER A 339 -46.14 -0.93 12.93
CA SER A 339 -45.29 -0.91 14.11
C SER A 339 -44.70 -2.27 14.47
N CYS A 340 -44.92 -3.32 13.67
CA CYS A 340 -44.50 -4.70 13.95
C CYS A 340 -43.86 -5.38 12.72
N LEU A 341 -43.25 -6.55 12.91
CA LEU A 341 -42.55 -7.29 11.85
C LEU A 341 -43.52 -7.98 10.88
N GLY A 342 -44.75 -8.24 11.31
CA GLY A 342 -45.82 -8.82 10.51
C GLY A 342 -45.79 -10.36 10.51
N GLY A 343 -45.45 -10.96 11.65
CA GLY A 343 -45.53 -12.40 11.88
C GLY A 343 -44.33 -13.24 11.41
N LEU A 344 -44.47 -14.57 11.55
CA LEU A 344 -43.39 -15.56 11.36
C LEU A 344 -42.73 -15.53 9.98
N SER A 345 -43.53 -15.51 8.90
CA SER A 345 -43.00 -15.58 7.53
C SER A 345 -42.14 -14.36 7.16
N ASN A 346 -42.59 -13.16 7.53
CA ASN A 346 -41.83 -11.93 7.30
C ASN A 346 -40.55 -11.92 8.15
N THR A 347 -40.62 -12.42 9.39
CA THR A 347 -39.48 -12.52 10.29
C THR A 347 -38.42 -13.51 9.76
N ALA A 348 -38.85 -14.67 9.25
CA ALA A 348 -37.97 -15.65 8.62
C ALA A 348 -37.21 -15.05 7.44
N PHE A 349 -37.93 -14.37 6.54
CA PHE A 349 -37.33 -13.67 5.40
C PHE A 349 -36.34 -12.60 5.86
N LEU A 350 -36.68 -11.83 6.88
CA LEU A 350 -35.82 -10.78 7.42
C LEU A 350 -34.51 -11.33 7.97
N ILE A 351 -34.57 -12.44 8.73
CA ILE A 351 -33.39 -13.14 9.24
C ILE A 351 -32.53 -13.64 8.09
N GLY A 352 -33.13 -14.24 7.05
CA GLY A 352 -32.41 -14.69 5.86
C GLY A 352 -31.69 -13.57 5.12
N VAL A 353 -32.33 -12.41 4.94
CA VAL A 353 -31.71 -11.23 4.31
C VAL A 353 -30.57 -10.68 5.19
N PHE A 354 -30.78 -10.59 6.50
CA PHE A 354 -29.75 -10.16 7.44
C PHE A 354 -28.53 -11.09 7.41
N ASN A 355 -28.76 -12.40 7.49
CA ASN A 355 -27.72 -13.42 7.38
C ASN A 355 -26.95 -13.31 6.06
N SER A 356 -27.67 -13.18 4.94
CA SER A 356 -27.07 -12.96 3.62
C SER A 356 -26.21 -11.70 3.58
N ARG A 357 -26.64 -10.59 4.19
CA ARG A 357 -25.86 -9.35 4.25
C ARG A 357 -24.60 -9.44 5.11
N LEU A 358 -24.59 -10.28 6.15
CA LEU A 358 -23.36 -10.56 6.90
C LEU A 358 -22.36 -11.36 6.05
N HIS A 359 -22.85 -12.25 5.18
CA HIS A 359 -22.02 -12.96 4.20
C HIS A 359 -21.62 -12.07 3.01
N HIS A 360 -22.51 -11.19 2.57
CA HIS A 360 -22.37 -10.30 1.42
C HIS A 360 -22.36 -8.85 1.87
N LYS A 361 -21.19 -8.42 2.36
CA LYS A 361 -20.72 -7.04 2.32
C LYS A 361 -19.26 -7.01 2.74
N TYR A 362 -18.41 -7.67 1.95
CA TYR A 362 -17.69 -7.05 0.84
C TYR A 362 -17.78 -7.98 -0.37
#